data_AF-A0A957F0V4-F1
#
_entry.id   AF-A0A957F0V4-F1
#
_cell.length_a   1.000
_cell.length_b   1.000
_cell.length_c   1.000
_cell.angle_alpha   90.00
_cell.angle_beta   90.00
_cell.angle_gamma   90.00
#
_symmetry.space_group_name_H-M   'P 1'
#
loop_
_entity.id
_entity.type
_entity.pdbx_description
1 polymer ?
#
loop_
_entity_poly.entity_id
_entity_poly.type
_entity_poly.pdbx_seq_one_letter_code
_entity_poly.pdbx_strand_id
1 'polypeptide(L)' 'MELVGLDLQADGGTHVANTSEVGRMRIVDYKSKGKINKRIYVELDD' A
#
# COMPACT_ATOMS: atom_id res chain seq x y z
N MET A 1 -10.53 -7.36 -1.42
CA MET A 1 -10.15 -7.77 -0.05
C MET A 1 -10.61 -6.73 0.97
N GLU A 2 -10.88 -7.12 2.23
CA GLU A 2 -11.13 -6.17 3.33
C GLU A 2 -9.95 -6.18 4.33
N LEU A 3 -9.40 -5.00 4.61
CA LEU A 3 -8.60 -4.72 5.79
C LEU A 3 -9.54 -4.16 6.86
N VAL A 4 -9.92 -5.02 7.81
CA VAL A 4 -10.98 -4.75 8.79
C VAL A 4 -10.80 -3.38 9.47
N GLY A 5 -11.80 -2.52 9.32
CA GLY A 5 -11.83 -1.19 9.92
C GLY A 5 -10.90 -0.16 9.28
N LEU A 6 -10.22 -0.50 8.17
CA LEU A 6 -9.31 0.39 7.45
C LEU A 6 -9.73 0.63 6.00
N ASP A 7 -9.84 -0.42 5.20
CA ASP A 7 -10.05 -0.30 3.75
C ASP A 7 -10.76 -1.53 3.18
N LEU A 8 -11.65 -1.31 2.21
CA LEU A 8 -12.38 -2.37 1.51
C LEU A 8 -12.24 -2.17 -0.01
N GLN A 9 -11.62 -3.14 -0.67
CA GLN A 9 -11.33 -3.10 -2.09
C GLN A 9 -12.01 -4.23 -2.87
N ALA A 10 -12.49 -3.91 -4.07
CA ALA A 10 -12.96 -4.89 -5.05
C ALA A 10 -11.81 -5.26 -6.00
N ASP A 11 -10.91 -6.10 -5.51
CA ASP A 11 -9.74 -6.59 -6.24
C ASP A 11 -9.76 -8.14 -6.33
N GLY A 12 -9.03 -8.69 -7.29
CA GLY A 12 -8.89 -10.15 -7.50
C GLY A 12 -7.45 -10.66 -7.33
N GLY A 13 -6.62 -9.95 -6.58
CA GLY A 13 -5.21 -10.30 -6.39
C GLY A 13 -5.00 -11.43 -5.38
N THR A 14 -3.79 -11.99 -5.36
CA THR A 14 -3.34 -12.87 -4.26
C THR A 14 -2.82 -12.01 -3.12
N HIS A 15 -3.33 -12.24 -1.92
CA HIS A 15 -2.98 -11.47 -0.73
C HIS A 15 -2.44 -12.36 0.37
N VAL A 16 -1.65 -11.75 1.26
CA VAL A 16 -1.29 -12.32 2.56
C VAL A 16 -2.51 -12.35 3.49
N ALA A 17 -2.46 -13.18 4.53
CA ALA A 17 -3.61 -13.33 5.44
C ALA A 17 -3.70 -12.17 6.46
N ASN A 18 -2.59 -11.51 6.79
CA ASN A 18 -2.55 -10.39 7.73
C ASN A 18 -1.48 -9.34 7.37
N THR A 19 -1.64 -8.11 7.87
CA THR A 19 -0.73 -6.98 7.57
C THR A 19 0.68 -7.17 8.12
N SER A 20 0.87 -7.95 9.18
CA SER A 20 2.21 -8.23 9.74
C SER A 20 3.09 -9.08 8.82
N GLU A 21 2.50 -9.90 7.93
CA GLU A 21 3.26 -10.68 6.94
C GLU A 21 3.98 -9.79 5.91
N VAL A 22 3.51 -8.56 5.69
CA VAL A 22 4.16 -7.60 4.79
C VAL A 22 5.47 -7.06 5.38
N GLY A 23 5.63 -7.08 6.71
CA GLY A 23 6.82 -6.57 7.39
C GLY A 23 6.86 -5.03 7.48
N ARG A 24 8.08 -4.48 7.62
CA ARG A 24 8.28 -3.02 7.70
C ARG A 24 8.28 -2.41 6.31
N MET A 25 7.69 -1.23 6.18
CA MET A 25 7.62 -0.47 4.94
C MET A 25 8.06 0.97 5.19
N ARG A 26 8.74 1.57 4.22
CA ARG A 26 9.11 2.99 4.24
C ARG A 26 8.81 3.69 2.91
N ILE A 27 8.48 4.97 2.99
CA ILE A 27 8.31 5.84 1.82
C ILE A 27 9.70 6.29 1.37
N VAL A 28 10.03 6.05 0.09
CA VAL A 28 11.38 6.30 -0.44
C VAL A 28 11.44 7.46 -1.41
N ASP A 29 10.33 7.75 -2.07
CA ASP A 29 10.22 8.88 -3.00
C ASP A 29 8.76 9.32 -3.11
N TYR A 30 8.56 10.54 -3.56
CA TYR A 30 7.25 11.14 -3.80
C TYR A 30 7.32 12.05 -5.02
N LYS A 31 6.37 11.87 -5.94
CA LYS A 31 6.23 12.72 -7.13
C LYS A 31 4.84 13.31 -7.20
N SER A 32 4.78 14.64 -7.31
CA SER A 32 3.54 15.33 -7.69
C SER A 32 3.25 15.11 -9.18
N LYS A 33 2.05 14.63 -9.50
CA LYS A 33 1.57 14.42 -10.88
C LYS A 33 0.40 15.38 -11.18
N GLY A 34 0.56 16.63 -10.73
CA GLY A 34 -0.42 17.70 -10.87
C GLY A 34 -1.13 18.05 -9.56
N LYS A 35 -2.28 18.72 -9.67
CA LYS A 35 -3.02 19.28 -8.52
C LYS A 35 -3.50 18.18 -7.56
N ILE A 36 -4.17 17.16 -8.09
CA ILE A 36 -4.82 16.10 -7.29
C ILE A 36 -3.91 14.87 -7.17
N ASN A 37 -3.33 14.40 -8.27
CA ASN A 37 -2.62 13.13 -8.29
C ASN A 37 -1.23 13.23 -7.70
N LYS A 38 -0.94 12.35 -6.75
CA LYS A 38 0.39 12.13 -6.16
C LYS A 38 0.79 10.68 -6.35
N ARG A 39 2.07 10.44 -6.62
CA ARG A 39 2.65 9.09 -6.70
C ARG A 39 3.63 8.93 -5.56
N ILE A 40 3.35 7.97 -4.69
CA ILE A 40 4.19 7.60 -3.56
C ILE A 40 4.92 6.32 -3.94
N TYR A 41 6.24 6.30 -3.73
CA TYR A 41 7.05 5.09 -3.88
C TYR A 41 7.35 4.54 -2.50
N VAL A 42 7.16 3.24 -2.34
CA VAL A 42 7.39 2.52 -1.08
C VAL A 42 8.34 1.36 -1.32
N GLU A 43 9.15 1.06 -0.31
CA GLU A 43 10.00 -0.13 -0.24
C GLU A 43 9.62 -0.93 1.00
N LEU A 44 9.67 -2.25 0.88
CA LEU A 44 9.62 -3.18 2.02
C LEU A 44 11.05 -3.41 2.49
N ASP A 45 11.25 -3.38 3.80
CA ASP A 45 12.52 -3.81 4.39
C ASP A 45 12.64 -5.35 4.24
N ASP A 46 13.87 -5.86 4.11
CA ASP A 46 14.16 -7.31 4.02
C ASP A 46 13.81 -8.06 5.32
#